data_AF-A0A1L9RSS5-F1
#
_entry.id   AF-A0A1L9RSS5-F1
#
_cell.length_a   1.000
_cell.length_b   1.000
_cell.length_c   1.000
_cell.angle_alpha   90.00
_cell.angle_beta   90.00
_cell.angle_gamma   90.00
#
_symmetry.space_group_name_H-M   'P 1'
#
loop_
_entity.id
_entity.type
_entity.pdbx_description
1 polymer ?
#
loop_
_entity_poly.entity_id
_entity_poly.type
_entity_poly.pdbx_seq_one_letter_code
_entity_poly.pdbx_strand_id
1 'polypeptide(L)'
;MTINDIQGLRTRGNCLAFRCQVTILHIVAISILCVGTSASYFMDIILAVFAIWSIIDQMLLIFEHRLHPRWSIGFDLLSMVACVLAGCWSIIFLTDMSDGLVISRQFEFRLKFGGTLLLIAGVFYFVIFVRSCSSLHQQRKDAKRTAWEAFALHG
;
A
#
# COMPACT_ATOMS: atom_id res chain seq x y z
N MET A 1 32.16 -0.38 9.67
CA MET A 1 30.69 -0.42 9.79
C MET A 1 30.33 0.24 11.10
N THR A 2 29.68 1.40 11.06
CA THR A 2 29.39 2.22 12.25
C THR A 2 28.07 1.78 12.89
N ILE A 3 27.84 2.14 14.16
CA ILE A 3 26.58 1.87 14.88
C ILE A 3 25.37 2.48 14.12
N ASN A 4 25.57 3.60 13.45
CA ASN A 4 24.56 4.26 12.61
C ASN A 4 24.20 3.45 11.37
N ASP A 5 25.16 2.73 10.76
CA ASP A 5 24.90 1.87 9.60
C ASP A 5 24.02 0.66 9.98
N ILE A 6 24.22 0.11 11.19
CA ILE A 6 23.45 -1.03 11.72
C ILE A 6 22.01 -0.60 12.03
N GLN A 7 21.81 0.58 12.62
CA GLN A 7 20.47 1.13 12.86
C GLN A 7 19.74 1.48 11.56
N GLY A 8 20.46 2.00 10.55
CA GLY A 8 19.94 2.26 9.21
C GLY A 8 19.48 1.00 8.48
N LEU A 9 20.26 -0.08 8.56
CA LEU A 9 19.89 -1.39 8.01
C LEU A 9 18.67 -1.99 8.73
N ARG A 10 18.62 -1.91 10.06
CA ARG A 10 17.49 -2.43 10.86
C ARG A 10 16.19 -1.68 10.57
N THR A 11 16.24 -0.36 10.43
CA THR A 11 15.05 0.45 10.10
C THR A 11 14.56 0.22 8.68
N ARG A 12 15.46 -0.02 7.71
CA ARG A 12 15.08 -0.43 6.34
C ARG A 12 14.47 -1.82 6.31
N GLY A 13 15.06 -2.79 7.02
CA GLY A 13 14.54 -4.15 7.13
C GLY A 13 13.14 -4.21 7.75
N ASN A 14 12.91 -3.46 8.84
CA ASN A 14 11.59 -3.37 9.46
C ASN A 14 10.55 -2.70 8.53
N CYS A 15 10.94 -1.71 7.75
CA CYS A 15 10.06 -1.06 6.78
C CYS A 15 9.65 -2.02 5.66
N LEU A 16 10.61 -2.81 5.15
CA LEU A 16 10.35 -3.83 4.13
C LEU A 16 9.45 -4.94 4.65
N ALA A 17 9.71 -5.45 5.87
CA ALA A 17 8.88 -6.45 6.51
C ALA A 17 7.45 -5.95 6.74
N PHE A 18 7.28 -4.70 7.16
CA PHE A 18 5.98 -4.08 7.33
C PHE A 18 5.22 -3.95 6.00
N ARG A 19 5.88 -3.49 4.93
CA ARG A 19 5.29 -3.47 3.59
C ARG A 19 4.83 -4.85 3.15
N CYS A 20 5.67 -5.88 3.37
CA CYS A 20 5.35 -7.27 3.04
C CYS A 20 4.07 -7.74 3.77
N GLN A 21 3.95 -7.45 5.08
CA GLN A 21 2.75 -7.77 5.85
C GLN A 21 1.49 -7.09 5.30
N VAL A 22 1.58 -5.81 4.88
CA VAL A 22 0.46 -5.06 4.32
C VAL A 22 0.04 -5.61 2.95
N THR A 23 1.00 -6.01 2.11
CA THR A 23 0.70 -6.64 0.82
C THR A 23 0.10 -8.03 0.99
N ILE A 24 0.55 -8.82 1.97
CA ILE A 24 -0.11 -10.09 2.32
C ILE A 24 -1.56 -9.84 2.73
N LEU A 25 -1.80 -8.85 3.59
CA LEU A 25 -3.15 -8.48 4.01
C LEU A 25 -4.03 -8.07 2.82
N HIS A 26 -3.48 -7.28 1.90
CA HIS A 26 -4.15 -6.84 0.67
C HIS A 26 -4.52 -8.04 -0.22
N ILE A 27 -3.59 -8.98 -0.45
CA ILE A 27 -3.82 -10.20 -1.24
C ILE A 27 -4.90 -11.07 -0.58
N VAL A 28 -4.85 -11.24 0.75
CA VAL A 28 -5.85 -12.02 1.49
C VAL A 28 -7.23 -11.37 1.38
N ALA A 29 -7.32 -10.05 1.54
CA ALA A 29 -8.57 -9.31 1.43
C ALA A 29 -9.20 -9.44 0.04
N ILE A 30 -8.40 -9.33 -1.03
CA ILE A 30 -8.84 -9.54 -2.41
C ILE A 30 -9.28 -10.98 -2.62
N SER A 31 -8.53 -11.95 -2.12
CA SER A 31 -8.87 -13.38 -2.27
C SER A 31 -10.22 -13.72 -1.63
N ILE A 32 -10.59 -13.01 -0.55
CA ILE A 32 -11.89 -13.14 0.12
C ILE A 32 -13.01 -12.43 -0.65
N LEU A 33 -12.71 -11.28 -1.26
CA LEU A 33 -13.66 -10.43 -1.99
C LEU A 33 -13.93 -10.87 -3.43
N CYS A 34 -12.96 -11.50 -4.10
CA CYS A 34 -13.11 -12.04 -5.46
C CYS A 34 -14.17 -13.13 -5.45
N VAL A 35 -15.42 -12.73 -5.65
CA VAL A 35 -16.56 -13.61 -5.81
C VAL A 35 -17.09 -13.35 -7.19
N GLY A 36 -17.04 -14.38 -8.05
CA GLY A 36 -17.43 -14.33 -9.47
C GLY A 36 -18.89 -13.97 -9.70
N THR A 37 -19.23 -12.71 -9.45
CA THR A 37 -20.50 -12.10 -9.82
C THR A 37 -20.25 -11.19 -11.01
N SER A 38 -21.16 -11.21 -11.99
CA SER A 38 -21.06 -10.46 -13.24
C SER A 38 -20.84 -8.95 -13.06
N ALA A 39 -21.30 -8.39 -11.95
CA ALA A 39 -21.16 -6.97 -11.62
C ALA A 39 -19.80 -6.60 -10.98
N SER A 40 -19.03 -7.55 -10.42
CA SER A 40 -17.79 -7.26 -9.69
C SER A 40 -16.52 -7.52 -10.49
N TYR A 41 -16.58 -8.22 -11.63
CA TYR A 41 -15.38 -8.62 -12.39
C TYR A 41 -14.44 -7.46 -12.73
N PHE A 42 -14.97 -6.28 -13.06
CA PHE A 42 -14.14 -5.12 -13.35
C PHE A 42 -13.35 -4.64 -12.11
N MET A 43 -13.99 -4.62 -10.95
CA MET A 43 -13.34 -4.26 -9.69
C MET A 43 -12.35 -5.33 -9.24
N ASP A 44 -12.69 -6.61 -9.44
CA ASP A 44 -11.81 -7.74 -9.13
C ASP A 44 -10.53 -7.70 -9.99
N ILE A 45 -10.65 -7.36 -11.28
CA ILE A 45 -9.51 -7.17 -12.18
C ILE A 45 -8.64 -5.99 -11.72
N ILE A 46 -9.26 -4.84 -11.39
CA ILE A 46 -8.53 -3.67 -10.90
C ILE A 46 -7.75 -4.00 -9.61
N LEU A 47 -8.40 -4.66 -8.66
CA LEU A 47 -7.79 -5.10 -7.42
C LEU A 47 -6.65 -6.08 -7.65
N ALA A 48 -6.84 -7.07 -8.53
CA ALA A 48 -5.79 -8.02 -8.89
C ALA A 48 -4.59 -7.33 -9.55
N VAL A 49 -4.81 -6.36 -10.44
CA VAL A 49 -3.75 -5.55 -11.04
C VAL A 49 -2.98 -4.79 -9.95
N PHE A 50 -3.66 -4.16 -8.99
CA PHE A 50 -3.00 -3.47 -7.88
C PHE A 50 -2.24 -4.42 -6.94
N ALA A 51 -2.76 -5.62 -6.70
CA ALA A 51 -2.07 -6.64 -5.91
C ALA A 51 -0.80 -7.13 -6.60
N ILE A 52 -0.89 -7.51 -7.87
CA ILE A 52 0.26 -7.93 -8.69
C ILE A 52 1.29 -6.80 -8.73
N TRP A 53 0.83 -5.56 -8.90
CA TRP A 53 1.71 -4.40 -8.91
C TRP A 53 2.39 -4.18 -7.56
N SER A 54 1.68 -4.33 -6.44
CA SER A 54 2.27 -4.24 -5.10
C SER A 54 3.33 -5.32 -4.87
N ILE A 55 3.15 -6.52 -5.41
CA ILE A 55 4.15 -7.59 -5.37
C ILE A 55 5.38 -7.22 -6.22
N ILE A 56 5.17 -6.68 -7.42
CA ILE A 56 6.26 -6.24 -8.30
C ILE A 56 7.07 -5.12 -7.63
N ASP A 57 6.42 -4.11 -7.03
CA ASP A 57 7.12 -3.04 -6.31
C ASP A 57 7.96 -3.59 -5.15
N GLN A 58 7.45 -4.57 -4.39
CA GLN A 58 8.21 -5.25 -3.35
C GLN A 58 9.40 -6.04 -3.89
N MET A 59 9.20 -6.81 -4.96
CA MET A 59 10.27 -7.56 -5.60
C MET A 59 11.36 -6.62 -6.08
N LEU A 60 11.00 -5.52 -6.74
CA LEU A 60 11.97 -4.55 -7.21
C LEU A 60 12.69 -3.84 -6.05
N LEU A 61 12.03 -3.54 -4.92
CA LEU A 61 12.68 -2.99 -3.73
C LEU A 61 13.70 -3.96 -3.09
N ILE A 62 13.45 -5.27 -3.20
CA ILE A 62 14.33 -6.33 -2.72
C ILE A 62 15.52 -6.51 -3.67
N PHE A 63 15.27 -6.60 -4.98
CA PHE A 63 16.29 -6.89 -5.99
C PHE A 63 17.11 -5.66 -6.39
N GLU A 64 16.48 -4.50 -6.44
CA GLU A 64 17.07 -3.27 -6.94
C GLU A 64 16.92 -2.17 -5.89
N HIS A 65 17.93 -2.04 -5.03
CA HIS A 65 18.03 -0.97 -4.01
C HIS A 65 18.00 0.48 -4.56
N ARG A 66 17.69 0.66 -5.86
CA ARG A 66 17.74 1.91 -6.61
C ARG A 66 16.41 2.35 -7.23
N LEU A 67 15.26 1.78 -6.84
CA LEU A 67 14.01 2.39 -7.27
C LEU A 67 13.94 3.85 -6.81
N HIS A 68 13.67 4.76 -7.76
CA HIS A 68 13.55 6.17 -7.44
C HIS A 68 12.48 6.35 -6.36
N PRO A 69 12.80 6.98 -5.21
CA PRO A 69 11.90 7.07 -4.05
C PRO A 69 10.57 7.78 -4.37
N ARG A 70 10.49 8.49 -5.50
CA ARG A 70 9.26 9.11 -6.02
C ARG A 70 8.24 8.09 -6.53
N TRP A 71 8.69 7.03 -7.19
CA TRP A 71 7.81 6.04 -7.81
C TRP A 71 7.17 5.16 -6.73
N SER A 72 7.96 4.72 -5.75
CA SER A 72 7.45 3.92 -4.62
C SER A 72 6.38 4.66 -3.80
N ILE A 73 6.50 5.99 -3.63
CA ILE A 73 5.47 6.79 -2.94
C ILE A 73 4.17 6.90 -3.75
N GLY A 74 4.29 7.09 -5.06
CA GLY A 74 3.13 7.09 -5.95
C GLY A 74 2.39 5.76 -5.87
N PHE A 75 3.11 4.64 -5.79
CA PHE A 75 2.52 3.31 -5.68
C PHE A 75 1.89 3.04 -4.31
N ASP A 76 2.50 3.47 -3.21
CA ASP A 76 1.88 3.40 -1.87
C ASP A 76 0.54 4.15 -1.86
N LEU A 77 0.51 5.37 -2.45
CA LEU A 77 -0.69 6.18 -2.54
C LEU A 77 -1.77 5.52 -3.41
N LEU A 78 -1.38 4.99 -4.57
CA LEU A 78 -2.29 4.33 -5.50
C LEU A 78 -2.91 3.06 -4.88
N SER A 79 -2.09 2.27 -4.18
CA SER A 79 -2.53 1.07 -3.46
C SER A 79 -3.47 1.41 -2.31
N MET A 80 -3.18 2.49 -1.57
CA MET A 80 -4.08 3.03 -0.55
C MET A 80 -5.44 3.41 -1.14
N VAL A 81 -5.45 4.21 -2.21
CA VAL A 81 -6.68 4.67 -2.87
C VAL A 81 -7.49 3.47 -3.36
N ALA A 82 -6.84 2.50 -4.01
CA ALA A 82 -7.50 1.28 -4.48
C ALA A 82 -8.15 0.49 -3.33
N CYS A 83 -7.42 0.27 -2.24
CA CYS A 83 -7.93 -0.43 -1.05
C CYS A 83 -9.14 0.29 -0.44
N VAL A 84 -9.05 1.62 -0.27
CA VAL A 84 -10.13 2.41 0.33
C VAL A 84 -11.37 2.41 -0.56
N LEU A 85 -11.21 2.65 -1.86
CA LEU A 85 -12.34 2.67 -2.79
C LEU A 85 -13.04 1.31 -2.87
N ALA A 86 -12.28 0.22 -2.95
CA ALA A 86 -12.84 -1.13 -2.98
C ALA A 86 -13.47 -1.54 -1.63
N GLY A 87 -12.87 -1.14 -0.50
CA GLY A 87 -13.47 -1.30 0.82
C GLY A 87 -14.80 -0.56 0.94
N CYS A 88 -14.86 0.71 0.54
CA CYS A 88 -16.10 1.49 0.50
C CYS A 88 -17.13 0.88 -0.45
N TRP A 89 -16.72 0.46 -1.65
CA TRP A 89 -17.59 -0.19 -2.63
C TRP A 89 -18.26 -1.44 -2.05
N SER A 90 -17.49 -2.30 -1.38
CA SER A 90 -18.03 -3.53 -0.78
C SER A 90 -19.11 -3.26 0.27
N ILE A 91 -19.00 -2.16 1.03
CA ILE A 91 -19.97 -1.76 2.05
C ILE A 91 -21.23 -1.15 1.41
N ILE A 92 -21.05 -0.26 0.43
CA ILE A 92 -22.15 0.38 -0.30
C ILE A 92 -22.98 -0.70 -1.04
N PHE A 93 -22.30 -1.60 -1.75
CA PHE A 93 -22.94 -2.70 -2.46
C PHE A 93 -23.78 -3.60 -1.54
N LEU A 94 -23.31 -3.80 -0.31
CA LEU A 94 -24.03 -4.58 0.70
C LEU A 94 -25.28 -3.86 1.22
N THR A 95 -25.25 -2.52 1.25
CA THR A 95 -26.36 -1.67 1.68
C THR A 95 -27.45 -1.59 0.60
N ASP A 96 -27.06 -1.45 -0.68
CA ASP A 96 -28.02 -1.43 -1.80
C ASP A 96 -28.72 -2.79 -2.00
N MET A 97 -28.01 -3.90 -1.78
CA MET A 97 -28.57 -5.24 -1.99
C MET A 97 -29.43 -5.75 -0.83
N SER A 98 -29.31 -5.18 0.38
CA SER A 98 -30.13 -5.59 1.53
C SER A 98 -31.61 -5.24 1.36
N ASP A 99 -31.94 -4.31 0.46
CA ASP A 99 -33.30 -3.79 0.26
C ASP A 99 -34.16 -4.63 -0.71
N GLY A 100 -33.66 -5.75 -1.26
CA GLY A 100 -34.48 -6.57 -2.15
C GLY A 100 -33.95 -7.92 -2.61
N LEU A 101 -32.68 -8.28 -2.35
CA LEU A 101 -32.10 -9.55 -2.76
C LEU A 101 -31.79 -10.45 -1.55
N VAL A 102 -32.25 -11.70 -1.57
CA VAL A 102 -31.84 -12.71 -0.58
C VAL A 102 -30.38 -13.08 -0.86
N ILE A 103 -29.47 -12.33 -0.27
CA ILE A 103 -28.05 -12.62 -0.30
C ILE A 103 -27.78 -13.82 0.62
N SER A 104 -27.02 -14.80 0.12
CA SER A 104 -26.48 -15.88 0.97
C SER A 104 -25.61 -15.28 2.08
N ARG A 105 -25.79 -15.74 3.33
CA ARG A 105 -24.96 -15.32 4.49
C ARG A 105 -23.46 -15.44 4.22
N GLN A 106 -23.05 -16.40 3.39
CA GLN A 106 -21.64 -16.57 3.00
C GLN A 106 -21.13 -15.41 2.13
N PHE A 107 -21.97 -14.86 1.26
CA PHE A 107 -21.63 -13.72 0.40
C PHE A 107 -21.60 -12.42 1.20
N GLU A 108 -22.57 -12.22 2.10
CA GLU A 108 -22.59 -11.09 3.03
C GLU A 108 -21.34 -11.07 3.93
N PHE A 109 -20.96 -12.22 4.48
CA PHE A 109 -19.77 -12.35 5.30
C PHE A 109 -18.50 -11.97 4.54
N ARG A 110 -18.35 -12.46 3.30
CA ARG A 110 -17.17 -12.17 2.45
C ARG A 110 -17.04 -10.69 2.14
N LEU A 111 -18.15 -10.03 1.75
CA LEU A 111 -18.17 -8.60 1.45
C LEU A 111 -17.84 -7.76 2.69
N LYS A 112 -18.48 -8.04 3.84
CA LYS A 112 -18.19 -7.33 5.10
C LYS A 112 -16.76 -7.54 5.56
N PHE A 113 -16.32 -8.80 5.63
CA PHE A 113 -15.02 -9.15 6.18
C PHE A 113 -13.89 -8.72 5.26
N GLY A 114 -13.96 -9.07 3.98
CA GLY A 114 -12.95 -8.67 3.00
C GLY A 114 -12.92 -7.17 2.77
N GLY A 115 -14.08 -6.50 2.76
CA GLY A 115 -14.19 -5.03 2.70
C GLY A 115 -13.51 -4.33 3.87
N THR A 116 -13.75 -4.82 5.10
CA THR A 116 -13.10 -4.31 6.30
C THR A 116 -11.59 -4.53 6.26
N LEU A 117 -11.14 -5.70 5.80
CA LEU A 117 -9.72 -5.98 5.63
C LEU A 117 -9.05 -5.06 4.60
N LEU A 118 -9.73 -4.72 3.50
CA LEU A 118 -9.24 -3.73 2.53
C LEU A 118 -9.12 -2.34 3.16
N LEU A 119 -10.09 -1.90 3.96
CA LEU A 119 -9.99 -0.62 4.67
C LEU A 119 -8.78 -0.60 5.62
N ILE A 120 -8.56 -1.68 6.37
CA ILE A 120 -7.40 -1.82 7.25
C ILE A 120 -6.10 -1.78 6.44
N ALA A 121 -6.02 -2.50 5.32
CA ALA A 121 -4.87 -2.46 4.42
C ALA A 121 -4.62 -1.04 3.89
N GLY A 122 -5.67 -0.32 3.52
CA GLY A 122 -5.62 1.08 3.10
C GLY A 122 -5.02 1.99 4.17
N VAL A 123 -5.42 1.86 5.44
CA VAL A 123 -4.84 2.62 6.56
C VAL A 123 -3.35 2.33 6.69
N PHE A 124 -2.92 1.08 6.55
CA PHE A 124 -1.51 0.75 6.62
C PHE A 124 -0.70 1.31 5.43
N TYR A 125 -1.23 1.26 4.21
CA TYR A 125 -0.61 1.93 3.07
C TYR A 125 -0.51 3.45 3.28
N PHE A 126 -1.48 4.08 3.94
CA PHE A 126 -1.39 5.49 4.32
C PHE A 126 -0.23 5.76 5.29
N VAL A 127 -0.05 4.92 6.32
CA VAL A 127 1.07 5.05 7.26
C VAL A 127 2.41 4.90 6.54
N ILE A 128 2.52 3.95 5.62
CA ILE A 128 3.72 3.74 4.81
C ILE A 128 3.97 4.98 3.94
N PHE A 129 2.93 5.50 3.28
CA PHE A 129 2.99 6.70 2.45
C PHE A 129 3.50 7.92 3.24
N VAL A 130 2.93 8.19 4.43
CA VAL A 130 3.36 9.31 5.29
C VAL A 130 4.83 9.16 5.69
N ARG A 131 5.25 7.94 6.06
CA ARG A 131 6.65 7.66 6.42
C ARG A 131 7.59 7.88 5.23
N SER A 132 7.22 7.43 4.04
CA SER A 132 7.98 7.63 2.81
C SER A 132 8.09 9.11 2.44
N CYS A 133 7.01 9.88 2.59
CA CYS A 133 7.00 11.33 2.40
C CYS A 133 7.93 12.06 3.39
N SER A 134 7.89 11.70 4.67
CA SER A 134 8.78 12.27 5.69
C SER A 134 10.25 11.97 5.38
N SER A 135 10.57 10.74 4.97
CA SER A 135 11.92 10.35 4.58
C SER A 135 12.45 11.18 3.40
N LEU A 136 11.64 11.36 2.35
CA LEU A 136 12.00 12.22 1.22
C LEU A 136 12.19 13.68 1.63
N HIS A 137 11.34 14.19 2.52
CA HIS A 137 11.48 15.56 3.01
C HIS A 137 12.81 15.75 3.74
N GLN A 138 13.19 14.78 4.57
CA GLN A 138 14.44 14.80 5.32
C GLN A 138 15.67 14.69 4.39
N GLN A 139 15.65 13.79 3.41
CA GLN A 139 16.69 13.69 2.39
C GLN A 139 16.86 14.99 1.59
N ARG A 140 15.76 15.67 1.25
CA ARG A 140 15.83 16.98 0.57
C ARG A 140 16.43 18.06 1.47
N LYS A 141 16.13 18.03 2.77
CA LYS A 141 16.70 18.96 3.75
C LYS A 141 18.21 18.74 3.89
N ASP A 142 18.63 17.49 3.97
CA ASP A 142 20.05 17.11 4.07
C ASP A 142 20.81 17.44 2.78
N ALA A 143 20.22 17.18 1.60
CA ALA A 143 20.82 17.53 0.31
C ALA A 143 20.95 19.06 0.11
N LYS A 144 19.98 19.84 0.60
CA LYS A 144 20.12 21.30 0.62
C LYS A 144 21.24 21.73 1.55
N ARG A 145 21.31 21.15 2.76
CA ARG A 145 22.35 21.48 3.73
C ARG A 145 23.75 21.19 3.20
N THR A 146 23.98 20.02 2.60
CA THR A 146 25.28 19.68 2.01
C THR A 146 25.64 20.57 0.82
N ALA A 147 24.66 20.96 -0.01
CA ALA A 147 24.90 21.92 -1.09
C ALA A 147 25.30 23.32 -0.55
N TRP A 148 24.68 23.77 0.54
CA TRP A 148 25.06 25.01 1.23
C TRP A 148 26.46 24.92 1.85
N GLU A 149 26.80 23.81 2.50
CA GLU A 149 28.14 23.58 3.09
C GLU A 149 29.23 23.53 2.00
N ALA A 150 28.96 22.90 0.86
CA ALA A 150 29.87 22.87 -0.28
C ALA A 150 30.06 24.25 -0.93
N PHE A 151 28.99 25.05 -1.02
CA PHE A 151 29.07 26.43 -1.50
C PHE A 151 29.90 27.32 -0.55
N ALA A 152 29.74 27.16 0.77
CA ALA A 152 30.47 27.92 1.77
C ALA A 152 31.98 27.56 1.88
N LEU A 153 32.39 26.39 1.39
CA LEU A 153 33.79 25.94 1.39
C LEU A 153 34.56 26.35 0.12
N HIS A 154 33.86 26.73 -0.95
CA HIS A 154 34.46 27.00 -2.27
C HIS A 154 34.13 28.40 -2.84
N GLY A 155 33.33 29.21 -2.14
CA GLY A 155 33.06 30.61 -2.46
C GLY A 155 33.68 31.56 -1.45
#